data_AF-A0AA91PYS8-F1
#
_entry.id   AF-A0AA91PYS8-F1
#
_cell.length_a   1.000
_cell.length_b   1.000
_cell.length_c   1.000
_cell.angle_alpha   90.00
_cell.angle_beta   90.00
_cell.angle_gamma   90.00
#
_symmetry.space_group_name_H-M   'P 1'
#
loop_
_entity.id
_entity.type
_entity.pdbx_description
1 polymer ?
#
loop_
_entity_poly.entity_id
_entity_poly.type
_entity_poly.pdbx_seq_one_letter_code
_entity_poly.pdbx_strand_id
1 'polypeptide(L)'
;MIGRAFSRSYSAPTAPAIRSTLLLSRTPVITADLPEFQKQYYRYQNELWKRLMWTFPKWFYYREGTLSEQKFRELNKNPVYNNPNLEFVGGRPELRQQRDRRFKQELSLPKTYQENAKEEEDTQSESLARKIVPNSRITKADEAKDLTSLERALSRTLYLVVSQDKGKSWKLPSFPNNGSALHTTAEEGLYSIGGDQLNYFNVSRKPCHVHNGAEGKEFFIKSHILSGQFSGQQPDLKFLWLTKEEVGEYLDKEYFAEISHLMSEV
;
A
#
# COMPACT_ATOMS: atom_id res chain seq x y z
N MET A 1 -66.67 -38.33 -29.26
CA MET A 1 -65.79 -37.18 -28.98
C MET A 1 -64.63 -37.67 -28.12
N ILE A 2 -63.44 -37.82 -28.71
CA ILE A 2 -62.24 -38.25 -27.98
C ILE A 2 -61.56 -36.98 -27.47
N GLY A 3 -61.66 -36.74 -26.16
CA GLY A 3 -61.01 -35.60 -25.51
C GLY A 3 -59.50 -35.77 -25.54
N ARG A 4 -58.80 -34.94 -26.33
CA ARG A 4 -57.35 -34.82 -26.27
C ARG A 4 -56.97 -34.14 -24.96
N ALA A 5 -56.42 -34.90 -24.01
CA ALA A 5 -55.77 -34.33 -22.84
C ALA A 5 -54.45 -33.67 -23.27
N PHE A 6 -54.38 -32.36 -23.19
CA PHE A 6 -53.14 -31.61 -23.35
C PHE A 6 -52.34 -31.68 -22.05
N SER A 7 -51.30 -32.51 -22.01
CA SER A 7 -50.32 -32.48 -20.92
C SER A 7 -49.47 -31.22 -21.05
N ARG A 8 -49.69 -30.25 -20.16
CA ARG A 8 -48.81 -29.07 -20.02
C ARG A 8 -47.58 -29.47 -19.21
N SER A 9 -46.46 -29.67 -19.87
CA SER A 9 -45.15 -29.76 -19.23
C SER A 9 -44.67 -28.33 -18.93
N TYR A 10 -44.57 -27.99 -17.64
CA TYR A 10 -43.86 -26.79 -17.21
C TYR A 10 -42.36 -27.10 -17.24
N SER A 11 -41.54 -26.31 -17.94
CA SER A 11 -40.09 -26.42 -17.77
C SER A 11 -39.77 -25.93 -16.36
N ALA A 12 -39.34 -26.85 -15.48
CA ALA A 12 -38.76 -26.44 -14.21
C ALA A 12 -37.59 -25.51 -14.53
N PRO A 13 -37.52 -24.27 -13.99
CA PRO A 13 -36.35 -23.44 -14.16
C PRO A 13 -35.17 -24.22 -13.55
N THR A 14 -34.20 -24.58 -14.39
CA THR A 14 -32.95 -25.18 -13.92
C THR A 14 -32.35 -24.24 -12.87
N ALA A 15 -32.09 -24.77 -11.68
CA ALA A 15 -31.50 -23.97 -10.61
C ALA A 15 -30.19 -23.35 -11.12
N PRO A 16 -29.96 -22.04 -10.92
CA PRO A 16 -28.74 -21.41 -11.40
C PRO A 16 -27.54 -22.04 -10.69
N ALA A 17 -26.48 -22.34 -11.45
CA ALA A 17 -25.24 -22.84 -10.87
C ALA A 17 -24.68 -21.79 -9.91
N ILE A 18 -24.29 -22.23 -8.71
CA ILE A 18 -23.71 -21.35 -7.68
C ILE A 18 -22.20 -21.47 -7.75
N ARG A 19 -21.52 -20.33 -7.84
CA ARG A 19 -20.07 -20.25 -7.83
C ARG A 19 -19.60 -19.36 -6.69
N SER A 20 -18.48 -19.72 -6.08
CA SER A 20 -17.78 -18.91 -5.08
C SER A 20 -16.56 -18.29 -5.74
N THR A 21 -16.59 -16.97 -5.94
CA THR A 21 -15.52 -16.20 -6.54
C THR A 21 -14.68 -15.56 -5.45
N LEU A 22 -13.38 -15.82 -5.45
CA LEU A 22 -12.47 -15.33 -4.44
C LEU A 22 -11.85 -13.99 -4.89
N LEU A 23 -12.07 -12.94 -4.11
CA LEU A 23 -11.35 -11.68 -4.20
C LEU A 23 -10.19 -11.72 -3.20
N LEU A 24 -9.07 -12.30 -3.62
CA LEU A 24 -7.84 -12.34 -2.80
C LEU A 24 -7.04 -11.06 -3.02
N SER A 25 -6.74 -10.37 -1.92
CA SER A 25 -6.05 -9.08 -1.95
C SER A 25 -4.82 -9.06 -1.04
N ARG A 26 -3.71 -8.48 -1.53
CA ARG A 26 -2.53 -8.15 -0.74
C ARG A 26 -2.64 -6.69 -0.32
N THR A 27 -2.73 -6.43 0.98
CA THR A 27 -2.79 -5.07 1.52
C THR A 27 -1.47 -4.32 1.30
N PRO A 28 -1.48 -2.99 1.14
CA PRO A 28 -0.24 -2.22 1.00
C PRO A 28 0.63 -2.35 2.26
N VAL A 29 1.93 -2.51 2.04
CA VAL A 29 2.94 -2.68 3.10
C VAL A 29 3.53 -1.34 3.52
N ILE A 30 3.65 -0.40 2.57
CA ILE A 30 4.13 0.96 2.82
C ILE A 30 3.02 1.97 2.60
N THR A 31 3.21 3.18 3.12
CA THR A 31 2.27 4.29 2.95
C THR A 31 2.05 4.60 1.48
N ALA A 32 0.84 5.04 1.11
CA ALA A 32 0.52 5.47 -0.25
C ALA A 32 1.39 6.66 -0.70
N ASP A 33 1.57 6.78 -2.01
CA ASP A 33 2.28 7.91 -2.60
C ASP A 33 1.39 9.15 -2.61
N LEU A 34 1.95 10.28 -2.19
CA LEU A 34 1.20 11.53 -2.08
C LEU A 34 1.08 12.22 -3.45
N PRO A 35 -0.13 12.70 -3.83
CA PRO A 35 -0.31 13.60 -4.95
C PRO A 35 0.53 14.87 -4.80
N GLU A 36 0.92 15.48 -5.92
CA GLU A 36 1.78 16.68 -5.94
C GLU A 36 1.18 17.85 -5.15
N PHE A 37 -0.13 18.08 -5.29
CA PHE A 37 -0.83 19.10 -4.51
C PHE A 37 -0.74 18.85 -3.00
N GLN A 38 -0.91 17.61 -2.55
CA GLN A 38 -0.82 17.27 -1.13
C GLN A 38 0.60 17.46 -0.60
N LYS A 39 1.63 17.07 -1.38
CA LYS A 39 3.04 17.32 -1.03
C LYS A 39 3.30 18.80 -0.81
N GLN A 40 2.80 19.67 -1.70
CA GLN A 40 2.94 21.12 -1.59
C GLN A 40 2.19 21.68 -0.39
N TYR A 41 0.96 21.22 -0.16
CA TYR A 41 0.18 21.59 1.01
C TYR A 41 0.90 21.24 2.32
N TYR A 42 1.40 20.01 2.46
CA TYR A 42 2.15 19.59 3.65
C TYR A 42 3.45 20.36 3.81
N ARG A 43 4.17 20.65 2.72
CA ARG A 43 5.37 21.50 2.76
C ARG A 43 5.04 22.89 3.30
N TYR A 44 3.98 23.51 2.77
CA TYR A 44 3.52 24.83 3.22
C TYR A 44 3.12 24.84 4.70
N GLN A 45 2.31 23.86 5.12
CA GLN A 45 1.93 23.72 6.54
C GLN A 45 3.15 23.51 7.43
N ASN A 46 4.13 22.71 7.00
CA ASN A 46 5.38 22.51 7.73
C ASN A 46 6.20 23.80 7.83
N GLU A 47 6.23 24.63 6.79
CA GLU A 47 6.92 25.94 6.81
C GLU A 47 6.22 26.92 7.76
N LEU A 48 4.89 26.98 7.75
CA LEU A 48 4.11 27.75 8.72
C LEU A 48 4.35 27.26 10.14
N TRP A 49 4.35 25.94 10.34
CA TRP A 49 4.59 25.34 11.64
C TRP A 49 5.99 25.69 12.15
N LYS A 50 7.03 25.59 11.32
CA LYS A 50 8.40 26.03 11.64
C LYS A 50 8.48 27.53 11.97
N ARG A 51 7.66 28.36 11.33
CA ARG A 51 7.60 29.80 11.62
C ARG A 51 6.94 30.11 12.96
N LEU A 52 5.90 29.36 13.32
CA LEU A 52 5.12 29.55 14.55
C LEU A 52 5.68 28.81 15.77
N MET A 53 6.50 27.77 15.53
CA MET A 53 7.12 26.98 16.58
C MET A 53 7.90 27.87 17.55
N TRP A 54 7.92 27.48 18.83
CA TRP A 54 8.68 28.18 19.86
C TRP A 54 10.19 28.00 19.69
N THR A 55 10.96 28.73 20.50
CA THR A 55 12.40 28.52 20.62
C THR A 55 12.69 27.10 21.07
N PHE A 56 13.66 26.45 20.44
CA PHE A 56 14.15 25.17 20.95
C PHE A 56 14.84 25.37 22.31
N PRO A 57 14.39 24.73 23.39
CA PRO A 57 14.94 24.93 24.73
C PRO A 57 16.25 24.15 24.88
N LYS A 58 17.34 24.68 24.32
CA LYS A 58 18.68 24.05 24.34
C LYS A 58 19.10 23.63 25.75
N TRP A 59 18.93 24.51 26.73
CA TRP A 59 19.33 24.32 28.14
C TRP A 59 18.66 23.12 28.81
N PHE A 60 17.50 22.67 28.32
CA PHE A 60 16.79 21.50 28.85
C PHE A 60 17.43 20.20 28.34
N TYR A 61 17.74 20.11 27.05
CA TYR A 61 18.27 18.90 26.42
C TYR A 61 19.79 18.77 26.53
N TYR A 62 20.51 19.90 26.47
CA TYR A 62 21.97 19.95 26.54
C TYR A 62 22.39 20.70 27.80
N ARG A 63 22.98 19.98 28.75
CA ARG A 63 23.54 20.58 29.97
C ARG A 63 24.77 21.43 29.62
N GLU A 64 24.89 22.55 30.31
CA GLU A 64 26.00 23.48 30.11
C GLU A 64 27.35 22.83 30.45
N GLY A 65 28.37 23.08 29.62
CA GLY A 65 29.71 22.55 29.81
C GLY A 65 29.90 21.09 29.38
N THR A 66 28.91 20.48 28.71
CA THR A 66 29.04 19.12 28.16
C THR A 66 29.59 19.10 26.74
N LEU A 67 30.25 18.01 26.36
CA LEU A 67 30.70 17.78 24.98
C LEU A 67 29.54 17.81 23.97
N SER A 68 28.37 17.31 24.37
CA SER A 68 27.15 17.34 23.55
C SER A 68 26.69 18.78 23.27
N GLU A 69 26.77 19.66 24.27
CA GLU A 69 26.44 21.08 24.11
C GLU A 69 27.42 21.78 23.16
N GLN A 70 28.72 21.48 23.28
CA GLN A 70 29.75 22.01 22.39
C GLN A 70 29.49 21.60 20.94
N LYS A 71 29.27 20.30 20.69
CA LYS A 71 28.92 19.78 19.35
C LYS A 71 27.67 20.45 18.78
N PHE A 72 26.65 20.67 19.61
CA PHE A 72 25.45 21.38 19.19
C PHE A 72 25.73 22.83 18.80
N ARG A 73 26.57 23.55 19.56
CA ARG A 73 26.98 24.93 19.27
C ARG A 73 27.84 25.03 18.00
N GLU A 74 28.69 24.04 17.75
CA GLU A 74 29.48 23.95 16.52
C GLU A 74 28.58 23.79 15.29
N LEU A 75 27.52 22.97 15.39
CA LEU A 75 26.54 22.77 14.33
C LEU A 75 25.59 23.98 14.16
N ASN A 76 25.19 24.61 15.25
CA ASN A 76 24.19 25.67 15.27
C ASN A 76 24.81 26.98 15.79
N LYS A 77 25.11 27.89 14.86
CA LYS A 77 25.61 29.21 15.19
C LYS A 77 24.48 30.09 15.76
N ASN A 78 24.83 30.91 16.76
CA ASN A 78 23.91 31.88 17.33
C ASN A 78 23.56 32.97 16.30
N PRO A 79 22.35 33.55 16.37
CA PRO A 79 21.96 34.67 15.52
C PRO A 79 22.77 35.93 15.85
N VAL A 80 22.82 36.85 14.89
CA VAL A 80 23.52 38.13 15.03
C VAL A 80 22.82 38.99 16.08
N TYR A 81 23.59 39.50 17.05
CA TYR A 81 23.10 40.41 18.08
C TYR A 81 22.78 41.79 17.52
N ASN A 82 21.86 42.50 18.17
CA ASN A 82 21.53 43.88 17.83
C ASN A 82 22.69 44.80 18.22
N ASN A 83 23.56 45.10 17.25
CA ASN A 83 24.66 46.04 17.42
C ASN A 83 24.21 47.44 16.94
N PRO A 84 24.24 48.48 17.81
CA PRO A 84 23.82 49.83 17.43
C PRO A 84 24.58 50.45 16.25
N ASN A 85 25.82 50.01 16.03
CA ASN A 85 26.71 50.57 15.01
C ASN A 85 26.51 49.93 13.62
N LEU A 86 25.67 48.90 13.51
CA LEU A 86 25.39 48.19 12.27
C LEU A 86 23.95 48.50 11.82
N GLU A 87 23.80 48.84 10.55
CA GLU A 87 22.48 48.99 9.95
C GLU A 87 21.95 47.63 9.49
N PHE A 88 20.68 47.35 9.81
CA PHE A 88 20.01 46.11 9.44
C PHE A 88 18.83 46.40 8.51
N VAL A 89 18.96 46.08 7.22
CA VAL A 89 17.95 46.33 6.18
C VAL A 89 16.62 45.62 6.48
N GLY A 90 16.67 44.43 7.09
CA GLY A 90 15.48 43.65 7.47
C GLY A 90 14.84 44.06 8.80
N GLY A 91 15.20 45.23 9.35
CA GLY A 91 14.86 45.66 10.70
C GLY A 91 15.89 45.19 11.73
N ARG A 92 15.79 45.70 12.97
CA ARG A 92 16.72 45.34 14.06
C ARG A 92 16.40 43.94 14.64
N PRO A 93 17.42 43.12 14.96
CA PRO A 93 17.20 41.80 15.57
C PRO A 93 16.48 41.84 16.91
N GLU A 94 15.38 41.10 17.02
CA GLU A 94 14.69 40.85 18.28
C GLU A 94 15.05 39.48 18.83
N LEU A 95 16.12 39.43 19.62
CA LEU A 95 16.61 38.19 20.19
C LEU A 95 15.95 37.88 21.54
N ARG A 96 15.37 36.67 21.65
CA ARG A 96 15.03 36.05 22.94
C ARG A 96 15.53 34.62 22.93
N GLN A 97 16.18 34.20 24.01
CA GLN A 97 16.76 32.85 24.15
C GLN A 97 17.60 32.43 22.93
N GLN A 98 18.46 33.32 22.43
CA GLN A 98 19.34 33.06 21.28
C GLN A 98 18.59 32.71 19.98
N ARG A 99 17.36 33.18 19.81
CA ARG A 99 16.60 33.12 18.54
C ARG A 99 16.10 34.51 18.16
N ASP A 100 16.19 34.81 16.87
CA ASP A 100 15.48 35.95 16.28
C ASP A 100 13.98 35.63 16.11
N ARG A 101 13.11 36.42 16.74
CA ARG A 101 11.66 36.22 16.74
C ARG A 101 11.02 36.50 15.38
N ARG A 102 11.71 37.25 14.51
CA ARG A 102 11.18 37.67 13.21
C ARG A 102 11.14 36.52 12.21
N PHE A 103 12.10 35.59 12.32
CA PHE A 103 12.31 34.50 11.38
C PHE A 103 12.02 33.14 12.02
N LYS A 104 11.87 32.12 11.16
CA LYS A 104 11.83 30.71 11.60
C LYS A 104 13.20 30.31 12.14
N GLN A 105 13.20 29.44 13.15
CA GLN A 105 14.45 28.86 13.67
C GLN A 105 14.73 27.57 12.91
N GLU A 106 15.92 27.47 12.30
CA GLU A 106 16.41 26.22 11.70
C GLU A 106 17.52 25.67 12.57
N LEU A 107 17.45 24.37 12.86
CA LEU A 107 18.42 23.66 13.70
C LEU A 107 18.98 22.49 12.94
N SER A 108 20.30 22.47 12.82
CA SER A 108 21.09 21.37 12.29
C SER A 108 21.40 20.41 13.43
N LEU A 109 20.89 19.19 13.33
CA LEU A 109 21.23 18.09 14.22
C LEU A 109 22.28 17.21 13.54
N PRO A 110 23.13 16.51 14.30
CA PRO A 110 23.97 15.48 13.71
C PRO A 110 23.06 14.47 13.00
N LYS A 111 23.20 14.35 11.69
CA LYS A 111 22.31 13.52 10.87
C LYS A 111 22.48 12.05 11.29
N THR A 112 21.46 11.49 11.94
CA THR A 112 21.35 10.05 12.21
C THR A 112 21.03 9.25 10.95
N TYR A 113 20.67 9.94 9.86
CA TYR A 113 20.26 9.36 8.59
C TYR A 113 21.14 9.88 7.44
N GLN A 114 21.51 9.01 6.51
CA GLN A 114 22.17 9.39 5.26
C GLN A 114 21.17 9.37 4.12
N GLU A 115 20.82 10.55 3.62
CA GLU A 115 20.03 10.70 2.40
C GLU A 115 20.96 10.50 1.21
N ASN A 116 20.75 9.41 0.44
CA ASN A 116 21.56 9.00 -0.71
C ASN A 116 22.95 8.44 -0.37
N ALA A 117 23.07 7.59 0.66
CA ALA A 117 24.22 6.69 0.70
C ALA A 117 24.07 5.70 -0.46
N LYS A 118 24.97 5.79 -1.46
CA LYS A 118 25.30 4.60 -2.25
C LYS A 118 25.81 3.57 -1.25
N GLU A 119 25.47 2.30 -1.45
CA GLU A 119 26.00 1.19 -0.67
C GLU A 119 27.53 1.16 -0.85
N GLU A 120 28.25 1.99 -0.13
CA GLU A 120 29.67 1.79 0.11
C GLU A 120 29.72 0.62 1.10
N GLU A 121 30.04 -0.55 0.55
CA GLU A 121 30.50 -1.72 1.30
C GLU A 121 31.80 -1.35 2.01
N ASP A 122 31.72 -0.57 3.08
CA ASP A 122 32.87 -0.45 3.94
C ASP A 122 32.55 -0.27 5.42
N THR A 123 33.22 -1.14 6.17
CA THR A 123 33.38 -1.19 7.62
C THR A 123 32.28 -1.86 8.45
N GLN A 124 32.59 -3.11 8.82
CA GLN A 124 32.18 -3.80 10.05
C GLN A 124 32.68 -3.01 11.29
N SER A 125 32.11 -1.83 11.56
CA SER A 125 32.29 -1.14 12.83
C SER A 125 30.93 -0.96 13.53
N GLU A 126 30.81 -1.62 14.69
CA GLU A 126 29.77 -1.54 15.73
C GLU A 126 28.38 -1.03 15.30
N SER A 127 27.42 -1.96 15.18
CA SER A 127 26.13 -1.82 14.48
C SER A 127 25.15 -0.76 15.01
N LEU A 128 25.42 -0.08 16.13
CA LEU A 128 24.50 0.87 16.76
C LEU A 128 24.75 2.33 16.35
N ALA A 129 25.98 2.68 15.93
CA ALA A 129 26.33 4.06 15.54
C ALA A 129 26.19 4.33 14.03
N ARG A 130 25.81 3.30 13.25
CA ARG A 130 25.63 3.43 11.79
C ARG A 130 24.47 4.38 11.50
N LYS A 131 24.67 5.24 10.50
CA LYS A 131 23.58 6.09 10.01
C LYS A 131 22.52 5.21 9.36
N ILE A 132 21.27 5.47 9.70
CA ILE A 132 20.14 4.72 9.17
C ILE A 132 20.08 5.00 7.65
N VAL A 133 19.79 3.98 6.86
CA VAL A 133 19.49 4.08 5.42
C VAL A 133 18.18 3.31 5.19
N PRO A 134 17.00 3.96 5.03
CA PRO A 134 15.85 3.31 4.45
C PRO A 134 16.12 2.59 3.15
N ASN A 135 15.52 1.41 3.09
CA ASN A 135 15.39 0.65 1.87
C ASN A 135 14.58 1.48 0.86
N SER A 136 14.90 1.27 -0.42
CA SER A 136 14.12 1.83 -1.52
C SER A 136 12.66 1.41 -1.40
N ARG A 137 11.75 2.34 -1.72
CA ARG A 137 10.30 2.06 -1.86
C ARG A 137 10.01 1.26 -3.13
N ILE A 138 10.89 1.37 -4.13
CA ILE A 138 10.83 0.66 -5.40
C ILE A 138 11.66 -0.61 -5.24
N THR A 139 11.04 -1.76 -5.51
CA THR A 139 11.67 -3.07 -5.41
C THR A 139 12.27 -3.52 -6.75
N LYS A 140 13.10 -4.57 -6.73
CA LYS A 140 13.60 -5.21 -7.95
C LYS A 140 12.47 -5.75 -8.83
N ALA A 141 11.36 -6.19 -8.22
CA ALA A 141 10.17 -6.65 -8.93
C ALA A 141 9.43 -5.49 -9.64
N ASP A 142 9.46 -4.28 -9.08
CA ASP A 142 8.93 -3.08 -9.73
C ASP A 142 9.76 -2.70 -10.95
N GLU A 143 11.09 -2.72 -10.83
CA GLU A 143 12.00 -2.42 -11.93
C GLU A 143 11.88 -3.44 -13.07
N ALA A 144 11.77 -4.73 -12.72
CA ALA A 144 11.56 -5.81 -13.68
C ALA A 144 10.13 -5.90 -14.23
N LYS A 145 9.18 -5.15 -13.64
CA LYS A 145 7.73 -5.24 -13.93
C LYS A 145 7.19 -6.67 -13.83
N ASP A 146 7.64 -7.43 -12.84
CA ASP A 146 7.18 -8.79 -12.63
C ASP A 146 5.78 -8.83 -12.01
N LEU A 147 4.78 -9.11 -12.85
CA LEU A 147 3.37 -9.20 -12.46
C LEU A 147 3.05 -10.44 -11.60
N THR A 148 3.98 -11.39 -11.47
CA THR A 148 3.76 -12.60 -10.65
C THR A 148 4.22 -12.41 -9.20
N SER A 149 5.04 -11.39 -8.93
CA SER A 149 5.61 -11.15 -7.61
C SER A 149 4.66 -10.39 -6.69
N LEU A 150 4.63 -10.82 -5.43
CA LEU A 150 3.93 -10.14 -4.33
C LEU A 150 4.73 -8.95 -3.77
N GLU A 151 6.01 -8.82 -4.10
CA GLU A 151 6.88 -7.73 -3.64
C GLU A 151 6.76 -6.48 -4.50
N ARG A 152 6.05 -6.55 -5.63
CA ARG A 152 5.77 -5.40 -6.49
C ARG A 152 4.76 -4.44 -5.84
N ALA A 153 4.83 -3.15 -6.16
CA ALA A 153 3.90 -2.11 -5.77
C ALA A 153 3.53 -2.16 -4.27
N LEU A 154 4.55 -2.03 -3.41
CA LEU A 154 4.38 -2.12 -1.95
C LEU A 154 3.38 -1.09 -1.41
N SER A 155 3.23 0.07 -2.06
CA SER A 155 2.30 1.15 -1.67
C SER A 155 0.85 0.89 -2.10
N ARG A 156 0.63 -0.14 -2.93
CA ARG A 156 -0.66 -0.44 -3.56
C ARG A 156 -1.30 -1.73 -3.05
N THR A 157 -2.62 -1.82 -3.14
CA THR A 157 -3.32 -3.10 -2.99
C THR A 157 -3.24 -3.92 -4.28
N LEU A 158 -2.79 -5.16 -4.18
CA LEU A 158 -2.75 -6.09 -5.32
C LEU A 158 -3.90 -7.09 -5.21
N TYR A 159 -4.43 -7.51 -6.36
CA TYR A 159 -5.48 -8.51 -6.50
C TYR A 159 -4.99 -9.69 -7.32
N LEU A 160 -5.33 -10.90 -6.88
CA LEU A 160 -5.04 -12.11 -7.62
C LEU A 160 -6.01 -12.25 -8.80
N VAL A 161 -5.46 -12.32 -10.01
CA VAL A 161 -6.21 -12.61 -11.24
C VAL A 161 -5.62 -13.87 -11.88
N VAL A 162 -6.49 -14.74 -12.39
CA VAL A 162 -6.11 -16.06 -12.88
C VAL A 162 -6.64 -16.26 -14.30
N SER A 163 -5.85 -16.96 -15.12
CA SER A 163 -6.26 -17.45 -16.43
C SER A 163 -6.12 -18.97 -16.47
N GLN A 164 -7.24 -19.66 -16.74
CA GLN A 164 -7.28 -21.12 -16.93
C GLN A 164 -6.90 -21.54 -18.36
N ASP A 165 -6.91 -20.60 -19.31
CA ASP A 165 -6.71 -20.85 -20.74
C ASP A 165 -5.34 -20.35 -21.22
N LYS A 166 -4.27 -20.56 -20.43
CA LYS A 166 -2.90 -20.11 -20.74
C LYS A 166 -2.77 -18.61 -21.03
N GLY A 167 -3.66 -17.76 -20.53
CA GLY A 167 -3.64 -16.30 -20.67
C GLY A 167 -4.60 -15.71 -21.71
N LYS A 168 -5.53 -16.49 -22.26
CA LYS A 168 -6.54 -15.98 -23.22
C LYS A 168 -7.67 -15.19 -22.55
N SER A 169 -8.17 -15.70 -21.43
CA SER A 169 -9.25 -15.10 -20.65
C SER A 169 -8.76 -14.89 -19.21
N TRP A 170 -8.90 -13.67 -18.69
CA TRP A 170 -8.54 -13.33 -17.32
C TRP A 170 -9.82 -13.17 -16.50
N LYS A 171 -9.87 -13.82 -15.35
CA LYS A 171 -10.98 -13.74 -14.41
C LYS A 171 -10.48 -13.85 -12.98
N LEU A 172 -11.32 -13.45 -12.04
CA LEU A 172 -11.07 -13.75 -10.63
C LEU A 172 -11.24 -15.26 -10.40
N PRO A 173 -10.48 -15.87 -9.46
CA PRO A 173 -10.62 -17.30 -9.15
C PRO A 173 -12.06 -17.63 -8.76
N SER A 174 -12.76 -18.41 -9.59
CA SER A 174 -14.19 -18.74 -9.42
C SER A 174 -14.37 -20.25 -9.37
N PHE A 175 -14.93 -20.74 -8.26
CA PHE A 175 -15.05 -22.17 -7.95
C PHE A 175 -16.51 -22.61 -7.95
N PRO A 176 -16.85 -23.75 -8.58
CA PRO A 176 -18.21 -24.30 -8.49
C PRO A 176 -18.52 -24.74 -7.07
N ASN A 177 -19.70 -24.39 -6.54
CA ASN A 177 -20.13 -24.82 -5.21
C ASN A 177 -21.01 -26.07 -5.28
N ASN A 178 -20.63 -27.11 -4.53
CA ASN A 178 -21.34 -28.39 -4.44
C ASN A 178 -22.22 -28.52 -3.18
N GLY A 179 -22.57 -27.40 -2.53
CA GLY A 179 -23.49 -27.36 -1.38
C GLY A 179 -22.84 -27.11 -0.01
N SER A 180 -21.53 -26.87 0.04
CA SER A 180 -20.85 -26.40 1.25
C SER A 180 -20.94 -24.87 1.38
N ALA A 181 -20.47 -24.34 2.52
CA ALA A 181 -20.47 -22.91 2.75
C ALA A 181 -19.55 -22.20 1.73
N LEU A 182 -19.98 -21.03 1.25
CA LEU A 182 -19.27 -20.27 0.19
C LEU A 182 -17.83 -19.92 0.57
N HIS A 183 -17.57 -19.63 1.84
CA HIS A 183 -16.21 -19.36 2.28
C HIS A 183 -15.33 -20.59 2.22
N THR A 184 -15.80 -21.73 2.72
CA THR A 184 -15.05 -23.00 2.70
C THR A 184 -14.73 -23.44 1.26
N THR A 185 -15.67 -23.28 0.32
CA THR A 185 -15.38 -23.58 -1.11
C THR A 185 -14.32 -22.67 -1.71
N ALA A 186 -14.33 -21.39 -1.34
CA ALA A 186 -13.30 -20.45 -1.79
C ALA A 186 -11.92 -20.78 -1.18
N GLU A 187 -11.89 -21.26 0.07
CA GLU A 187 -10.67 -21.67 0.78
C GLU A 187 -10.07 -22.95 0.19
N GLU A 188 -10.88 -24.00 0.01
CA GLU A 188 -10.48 -25.24 -0.67
C GLU A 188 -10.02 -24.96 -2.11
N GLY A 189 -10.76 -24.13 -2.83
CA GLY A 189 -10.42 -23.68 -4.17
C GLY A 189 -9.08 -22.95 -4.21
N LEU A 190 -8.82 -22.06 -3.26
CA LEU A 190 -7.56 -21.32 -3.18
C LEU A 190 -6.36 -22.25 -3.01
N TYR A 191 -6.44 -23.22 -2.10
CA TYR A 191 -5.37 -24.22 -1.93
C TYR A 191 -5.21 -25.11 -3.16
N SER A 192 -6.32 -25.49 -3.82
CA SER A 192 -6.27 -26.32 -5.04
C SER A 192 -5.52 -25.66 -6.19
N ILE A 193 -5.55 -24.33 -6.27
CA ILE A 193 -4.87 -23.58 -7.34
C ILE A 193 -3.48 -23.11 -6.90
N GLY A 194 -3.37 -22.54 -5.69
CA GLY A 194 -2.19 -21.82 -5.20
C GLY A 194 -1.19 -22.69 -4.41
N GLY A 195 -1.57 -23.92 -4.06
CA GLY A 195 -0.80 -24.83 -3.23
C GLY A 195 -0.84 -24.47 -1.74
N ASP A 196 -0.20 -25.31 -0.92
CA ASP A 196 -0.28 -25.24 0.55
C ASP A 196 0.58 -24.13 1.17
N GLN A 197 1.50 -23.53 0.40
CA GLN A 197 2.44 -22.49 0.85
C GLN A 197 1.80 -21.09 0.88
N LEU A 198 0.55 -21.01 1.32
CA LEU A 198 -0.24 -19.79 1.34
C LEU A 198 -0.94 -19.63 2.68
N ASN A 199 -0.71 -18.49 3.33
CA ASN A 199 -1.44 -18.07 4.51
C ASN A 199 -2.40 -16.95 4.11
N TYR A 200 -3.69 -17.19 4.29
CA TYR A 200 -4.74 -16.21 4.01
C TYR A 200 -5.55 -15.95 5.27
N PHE A 201 -6.19 -14.79 5.29
CA PHE A 201 -7.16 -14.39 6.28
C PHE A 201 -8.48 -14.09 5.58
N ASN A 202 -9.51 -14.86 5.91
CA ASN A 202 -10.85 -14.62 5.41
C ASN A 202 -11.49 -13.48 6.22
N VAL A 203 -11.98 -12.43 5.53
CA VAL A 203 -12.55 -11.25 6.19
C VAL A 203 -13.90 -11.58 6.82
N SER A 204 -14.76 -12.28 6.08
CA SER A 204 -16.09 -12.63 6.58
C SER A 204 -16.72 -13.74 5.75
N ARG A 205 -17.63 -14.49 6.38
CA ARG A 205 -18.45 -15.51 5.69
C ARG A 205 -19.49 -14.91 4.73
N LYS A 206 -19.75 -13.61 4.83
CA LYS A 206 -20.78 -12.93 4.02
C LYS A 206 -20.17 -12.56 2.66
N PRO A 207 -20.85 -12.89 1.54
CA PRO A 207 -20.39 -12.44 0.24
C PRO A 207 -20.48 -10.92 0.15
N CYS A 208 -19.47 -10.30 -0.46
CA CYS A 208 -19.42 -8.84 -0.64
C CYS A 208 -20.25 -8.39 -1.84
N HIS A 209 -20.36 -9.22 -2.87
CA HIS A 209 -21.08 -8.91 -4.11
C HIS A 209 -21.62 -10.18 -4.76
N VAL A 210 -22.56 -10.01 -5.70
CA VAL A 210 -23.09 -11.10 -6.53
C VAL A 210 -23.14 -10.66 -7.98
N HIS A 211 -22.46 -11.39 -8.86
CA HIS A 211 -22.55 -11.22 -10.31
C HIS A 211 -23.47 -12.28 -10.90
N ASN A 212 -24.42 -11.85 -11.73
CA ASN A 212 -25.32 -12.76 -12.45
C ASN A 212 -24.76 -13.00 -13.86
N GLY A 213 -23.91 -14.02 -13.98
CA GLY A 213 -23.31 -14.40 -15.26
C GLY A 213 -24.15 -15.42 -16.02
N ALA A 214 -23.80 -15.65 -17.29
CA ALA A 214 -24.41 -16.68 -18.13
C ALA A 214 -24.19 -18.10 -17.57
N GLU A 215 -23.06 -18.31 -16.88
CA GLU A 215 -22.69 -19.60 -16.26
C GLU A 215 -23.27 -19.81 -14.86
N GLY A 216 -24.02 -18.84 -14.32
CA GLY A 216 -24.64 -18.92 -12.99
C GLY A 216 -24.42 -17.69 -12.12
N LYS A 217 -24.69 -17.84 -10.82
CA LYS A 217 -24.51 -16.78 -9.82
C LYS A 217 -23.15 -16.90 -9.16
N GLU A 218 -22.33 -15.87 -9.33
CA GLU A 218 -21.00 -15.77 -8.73
C GLU A 218 -21.06 -14.93 -7.45
N PHE A 219 -20.79 -15.55 -6.31
CA PHE A 219 -20.74 -14.89 -5.01
C PHE A 219 -19.29 -14.53 -4.67
N PHE A 220 -19.02 -13.24 -4.45
CA PHE A 220 -17.67 -12.78 -4.13
C PHE A 220 -17.36 -12.91 -2.65
N ILE A 221 -16.29 -13.62 -2.31
CA ILE A 221 -15.74 -13.73 -0.95
C ILE A 221 -14.42 -12.95 -0.89
N LYS A 222 -14.31 -12.05 0.09
CA LYS A 222 -13.11 -11.23 0.28
C LYS A 222 -12.13 -11.89 1.25
N SER A 223 -10.91 -12.08 0.79
CA SER A 223 -9.81 -12.61 1.60
C SER A 223 -8.55 -11.79 1.42
N HIS A 224 -7.70 -11.80 2.44
CA HIS A 224 -6.39 -11.17 2.46
C HIS A 224 -5.30 -12.22 2.46
N ILE A 225 -4.26 -12.03 1.65
CA ILE A 225 -3.03 -12.80 1.79
C ILE A 225 -2.18 -12.17 2.90
N LEU A 226 -1.77 -12.97 3.88
CA LEU A 226 -0.90 -12.52 4.98
C LEU A 226 0.56 -12.82 4.69
N SER A 227 0.84 -14.04 4.23
CA SER A 227 2.19 -14.51 3.95
C SER A 227 2.15 -15.71 3.01
N GLY A 228 3.30 -16.03 2.40
CA GLY A 228 3.44 -17.16 1.50
C GLY A 228 3.52 -16.73 0.04
N GLN A 229 3.60 -17.73 -0.82
CA GLN A 229 3.75 -17.55 -2.26
C GLN A 229 2.66 -18.31 -2.98
N PHE A 230 2.01 -17.65 -3.92
CA PHE A 230 1.08 -18.33 -4.80
C PHE A 230 1.86 -19.11 -5.86
N SER A 231 1.71 -20.44 -5.83
CA SER A 231 2.33 -21.34 -6.81
C SER A 231 1.23 -21.99 -7.64
N GLY A 232 1.20 -21.73 -8.95
CA GLY A 232 0.21 -22.33 -9.84
C GLY A 232 0.42 -23.84 -9.94
N GLN A 233 -0.45 -24.64 -9.32
CA GLN A 233 -0.36 -26.11 -9.32
C GLN A 233 -0.85 -26.73 -10.63
N GLN A 234 -1.73 -26.03 -11.36
CA GLN A 234 -2.28 -26.49 -12.63
C GLN A 234 -1.38 -26.06 -13.81
N PRO A 235 -1.07 -26.97 -14.76
CA PRO A 235 -0.10 -26.70 -15.82
C PRO A 235 -0.54 -25.61 -16.82
N ASP A 236 -1.84 -25.41 -16.96
CA ASP A 236 -2.42 -24.41 -17.89
C ASP A 236 -2.75 -23.08 -17.20
N LEU A 237 -2.58 -23.02 -15.87
CA LEU A 237 -3.00 -21.91 -15.05
C LEU A 237 -1.90 -20.86 -14.94
N LYS A 238 -2.22 -19.65 -15.40
CA LYS A 238 -1.40 -18.46 -15.18
C LYS A 238 -2.06 -17.58 -14.14
N PHE A 239 -1.25 -16.90 -13.34
CA PHE A 239 -1.73 -15.96 -12.33
C PHE A 239 -0.95 -14.65 -12.44
N LEU A 240 -1.60 -13.57 -12.04
CA LEU A 240 -1.02 -12.23 -11.97
C LEU A 240 -1.51 -11.56 -10.69
N TRP A 241 -0.65 -10.71 -10.13
CA TRP A 241 -0.95 -9.81 -9.04
C TRP A 241 -1.03 -8.39 -9.59
N LEU A 242 -2.25 -7.88 -9.69
CA LEU A 242 -2.55 -6.63 -10.40
C LEU A 242 -3.08 -5.57 -9.45
N THR A 243 -2.73 -4.31 -9.72
CA THR A 243 -3.35 -3.15 -9.08
C THR A 243 -4.76 -2.93 -9.65
N LYS A 244 -5.61 -2.13 -8.96
CA LYS A 244 -6.96 -1.81 -9.43
C LYS A 244 -6.99 -1.27 -10.88
N GLU A 245 -6.02 -0.43 -11.23
CA GLU A 245 -5.90 0.18 -12.56
C GLU A 245 -5.63 -0.89 -13.62
N GLU A 246 -4.65 -1.76 -13.37
CA GLU A 246 -4.27 -2.85 -14.28
C GLU A 246 -5.40 -3.89 -14.40
N VAL A 247 -6.11 -4.22 -13.32
CA VAL A 247 -7.26 -5.13 -13.38
C VAL A 247 -8.29 -4.67 -14.41
N GLY A 248 -8.51 -3.36 -14.52
CA GLY A 248 -9.43 -2.78 -15.51
C GLY A 248 -8.97 -2.91 -16.96
N GLU A 249 -7.68 -3.18 -17.21
CA GLU A 249 -7.14 -3.43 -18.54
C GLU A 249 -7.25 -4.91 -18.95
N TYR A 250 -7.18 -5.83 -17.97
CA TYR A 250 -7.19 -7.28 -18.22
C TYR A 250 -8.60 -7.89 -18.18
N LEU A 251 -9.50 -7.37 -17.35
CA LEU A 251 -10.88 -7.85 -17.25
C LEU A 251 -11.78 -7.19 -18.30
N ASP A 252 -12.89 -7.86 -18.61
CA ASP A 252 -13.92 -7.26 -19.45
C ASP A 252 -14.49 -5.98 -18.81
N LYS A 253 -14.81 -4.98 -19.62
CA LYS A 253 -15.18 -3.64 -19.15
C LYS A 253 -16.50 -3.65 -18.39
N GLU A 254 -17.46 -4.45 -18.83
CA GLU A 254 -18.76 -4.58 -18.16
C GLU A 254 -18.60 -5.24 -16.78
N TYR A 255 -17.84 -6.34 -16.74
CA TYR A 255 -17.52 -7.05 -15.50
C TYR A 255 -16.72 -6.18 -14.51
N PHE A 256 -15.73 -5.44 -15.01
CA PHE A 256 -14.93 -4.54 -14.19
C PHE A 256 -15.76 -3.37 -13.63
N ALA A 257 -16.64 -2.78 -14.43
CA ALA A 257 -17.51 -1.69 -13.96
C ALA A 257 -18.36 -2.13 -12.75
N GLU A 258 -18.88 -3.36 -12.80
CA GLU A 258 -19.67 -3.94 -11.71
C GLU A 258 -18.84 -4.14 -10.44
N ILE A 259 -17.60 -4.62 -10.56
CA ILE A 259 -16.74 -5.00 -9.42
C ILE A 259 -15.86 -3.85 -8.90
N SER A 260 -15.71 -2.79 -9.68
CA SER A 260 -14.78 -1.66 -9.41
C SER A 260 -14.89 -1.07 -7.99
N HIS A 261 -16.08 -1.08 -7.40
CA HIS A 261 -16.38 -0.57 -6.06
C HIS A 261 -15.86 -1.47 -4.92
N LEU A 262 -15.59 -2.76 -5.19
CA LEU A 262 -15.02 -3.69 -4.21
C LEU A 262 -13.51 -3.51 -4.03
N MET A 263 -12.86 -2.85 -5.00
CA MET A 263 -11.42 -2.68 -5.06
C MET A 263 -10.99 -1.32 -4.48
N SER A 264 -10.02 -1.37 -3.57
CA SER A 264 -9.28 -0.22 -3.03
C SER A 264 -8.62 0.58 -4.15
N GLU A 265 -8.75 1.91 -4.06
CA GLU A 265 -7.98 2.85 -4.88
C GLU A 265 -6.55 3.02 -4.40
N VAL A 266 -6.26 2.62 -3.15
CA VAL A 266 -4.92 2.55 -2.58
C VAL A 266 -4.32 1.22 -2.96
#